data_AF-A0A537VDH9-F1
#
_entry.id   AF-A0A537VDH9-F1
#
_cell.length_a   1.000
_cell.length_b   1.000
_cell.length_c   1.000
_cell.angle_alpha   90.00
_cell.angle_beta   90.00
_cell.angle_gamma   90.00
#
_symmetry.space_group_name_H-M   'P 1'
#
loop_
_entity.id
_entity.type
_entity.pdbx_description
1 polymer ?
#
loop_
_entity_poly.entity_id
_entity_poly.type
_entity_poly.pdbx_seq_one_letter_code
_entity_poly.pdbx_strand_id
1 'polypeptide(L)'
;MRLAPAARHPSRHAPRAAEGREDDGPDRRDRSGVGAEALKRRRVSGSDRAPRAGDLQYRARDRRRRGDDGRPTAGAALPYREAPPANDRGLVKRILSGIQPSGEVHLGNYIGALQHWAAQQDERDCFYCIVDLHAITVPQDPATLRAATLDLAAILIAIGIDPERSTLFVQSHVHEHAELAWVLGSIATFGELRRMTQFKDKLAKQKEASVSVGYFTYPVLQAADILIYQADEVPVGEDQRQHLELTRDIAIRFNTRYGETFGVPEPSIPKVGAKILDLQNPAAKMSKSADSPRGTVKVTDTPDEIRKKIKVAVTDSGRDVVASPDRPAITNLLTIYSVATGRPVADVEKELAGKGYADLKAGLADALIAFLEPIQKRYAELKSDPGELQTLLARGAEKAQAVASETLQTVHERVGFLPRG
;
A
#
# COMPACT_ATOMS: atom_id res chain seq x y z
N MET A 1 63.42 -14.33 -7.72
CA MET A 1 63.81 -12.93 -7.97
C MET A 1 62.88 -12.04 -7.16
N ARG A 2 63.42 -11.46 -6.05
CA ARG A 2 62.86 -10.52 -5.05
C ARG A 2 61.49 -10.89 -4.42
N LEU A 3 61.42 -11.62 -3.30
CA LEU A 3 61.67 -11.28 -1.88
C LEU A 3 60.66 -10.30 -1.25
N ALA A 4 59.99 -10.81 -0.20
CA ALA A 4 59.06 -10.22 0.78
C ALA A 4 59.78 -9.19 1.74
N PRO A 5 59.30 -8.75 2.94
CA PRO A 5 58.26 -9.28 3.87
C PRO A 5 57.40 -8.22 4.66
N ALA A 6 56.27 -8.59 5.29
CA ALA A 6 55.98 -8.83 6.74
C ALA A 6 56.28 -7.62 7.70
N ALA A 7 55.68 -7.38 8.88
CA ALA A 7 54.70 -8.04 9.74
C ALA A 7 54.33 -7.08 10.92
N ARG A 8 53.21 -7.39 11.63
CA ARG A 8 52.98 -7.31 13.10
C ARG A 8 52.85 -5.95 13.85
N HIS A 9 51.80 -5.92 14.68
CA HIS A 9 51.55 -5.16 15.92
C HIS A 9 52.76 -5.06 16.88
N PRO A 10 52.86 -4.04 17.76
CA PRO A 10 52.24 -4.13 19.11
C PRO A 10 51.86 -2.81 19.85
N SER A 11 51.12 -3.02 20.95
CA SER A 11 51.20 -2.39 22.30
C SER A 11 50.71 -0.97 22.64
N ARG A 12 50.06 -0.95 23.81
CA ARG A 12 49.54 0.11 24.68
C ARG A 12 50.60 1.13 25.14
N HIS A 13 50.19 2.38 25.41
CA HIS A 13 50.52 3.13 26.63
C HIS A 13 49.67 4.42 26.75
N ALA A 14 49.22 4.72 27.98
CA ALA A 14 48.61 5.99 28.41
C ALA A 14 49.66 7.11 28.55
N PRO A 15 49.23 8.38 28.79
CA PRO A 15 49.37 8.89 30.17
C PRO A 15 48.20 9.76 30.71
N ARG A 16 48.16 9.80 32.06
CA ARG A 16 47.55 10.73 33.04
C ARG A 16 48.03 12.20 32.83
N ALA A 17 47.55 13.29 33.45
CA ALA A 17 46.45 13.72 34.33
C ALA A 17 46.60 15.26 34.54
N ALA A 18 45.54 15.98 34.95
CA ALA A 18 45.53 17.17 35.84
C ALA A 18 44.04 17.57 36.07
N GLU A 19 43.44 17.32 37.25
CA GLU A 19 43.28 18.25 38.40
C GLU A 19 42.29 19.40 38.12
N GLY A 20 41.27 19.75 38.93
CA GLY A 20 40.85 19.35 40.28
C GLY A 20 39.31 19.45 40.44
N ARG A 21 38.74 18.65 41.36
CA ARG A 21 38.30 18.99 42.75
C ARG A 21 36.98 19.76 42.81
N GLU A 22 35.90 19.10 43.22
CA GLU A 22 35.33 19.05 44.60
C GLU A 22 34.44 20.27 44.87
N ASP A 23 33.35 20.23 45.63
CA ASP A 23 32.32 19.24 45.98
C ASP A 23 31.21 20.10 46.64
N ASP A 24 30.09 19.47 46.97
CA ASP A 24 29.16 19.87 48.04
C ASP A 24 28.05 20.91 47.76
N GLY A 25 26.82 20.38 47.68
CA GLY A 25 25.61 21.08 48.12
C GLY A 25 25.53 21.22 49.65
N PRO A 26 24.45 21.81 50.20
CA PRO A 26 23.45 20.93 50.81
C PRO A 26 21.98 21.39 50.74
N ASP A 27 21.17 20.46 51.23
CA ASP A 27 19.71 20.28 51.28
C ASP A 27 18.95 21.24 52.23
N ARG A 28 17.61 21.31 51.98
CA ARG A 28 16.46 21.58 52.90
C ARG A 28 15.81 22.98 53.04
N ARG A 29 14.51 22.95 52.64
CA ARG A 29 13.26 23.42 53.30
C ARG A 29 13.11 24.92 53.62
N ASP A 30 12.04 25.56 53.14
CA ASP A 30 10.80 25.76 53.92
C ASP A 30 9.63 26.34 53.07
N ARG A 31 8.44 26.33 53.69
CA ARG A 31 7.05 26.46 53.23
C ARG A 31 6.51 27.88 52.99
N SER A 32 5.24 27.88 52.55
CA SER A 32 4.18 28.92 52.53
C SER A 32 4.05 29.66 51.19
N GLY A 33 2.91 29.63 50.49
CA GLY A 33 1.52 29.91 50.89
C GLY A 33 1.18 31.31 50.36
N VAL A 34 0.36 31.45 49.31
CA VAL A 34 -0.99 32.10 49.24
C VAL A 34 -1.08 32.54 47.75
N GLY A 35 -2.13 32.44 46.93
CA GLY A 35 -3.57 32.34 47.09
C GLY A 35 -4.25 33.51 46.34
N ALA A 36 -5.13 33.21 45.37
CA ALA A 36 -6.11 34.09 44.69
C ALA A 36 -5.53 35.24 43.81
N GLU A 37 -6.18 35.80 42.78
CA GLU A 37 -7.60 36.01 42.50
C GLU A 37 -7.84 36.37 41.01
N ALA A 38 -9.11 36.39 40.64
CA ALA A 38 -9.67 36.39 39.30
C ALA A 38 -9.78 37.76 38.60
N LEU A 39 -9.81 37.67 37.26
CA LEU A 39 -10.72 38.34 36.31
C LEU A 39 -11.37 39.67 36.74
N LYS A 40 -10.97 40.80 36.13
CA LYS A 40 -11.86 41.94 35.92
C LYS A 40 -11.77 42.54 34.51
N ARG A 41 -12.97 42.79 34.02
CA ARG A 41 -13.41 43.28 32.71
C ARG A 41 -12.93 44.70 32.42
N ARG A 42 -12.75 45.03 31.13
CA ARG A 42 -13.05 46.37 30.60
C ARG A 42 -13.76 46.27 29.25
N ARG A 43 -14.98 46.83 29.24
CA ARG A 43 -15.77 47.17 28.05
C ARG A 43 -15.22 48.46 27.44
N VAL A 44 -15.31 48.59 26.11
CA VAL A 44 -15.45 49.89 25.43
C VAL A 44 -16.58 49.77 24.42
N SER A 45 -17.44 50.78 24.39
CA SER A 45 -18.66 50.92 23.58
C SER A 45 -18.65 52.26 22.85
N GLY A 46 -19.27 52.31 21.66
CA GLY A 46 -19.72 53.53 20.94
C GLY A 46 -18.75 54.01 19.85
N SER A 47 -19.02 53.82 18.54
CA SER A 47 -19.99 54.48 17.64
C SER A 47 -19.44 55.77 17.00
N ASP A 48 -19.16 55.74 15.68
CA ASP A 48 -19.91 56.48 14.63
C ASP A 48 -19.12 56.70 13.32
N ARG A 49 -19.86 56.56 12.21
CA ARG A 49 -19.76 57.20 10.88
C ARG A 49 -18.68 56.81 9.86
N ALA A 50 -19.20 56.61 8.64
CA ALA A 50 -18.55 56.29 7.36
C ALA A 50 -17.90 57.50 6.65
N PRO A 51 -17.21 57.25 5.51
CA PRO A 51 -17.33 58.13 4.36
C PRO A 51 -17.73 57.39 3.05
N ARG A 52 -18.45 58.11 2.18
CA ARG A 52 -18.76 57.79 0.78
C ARG A 52 -17.65 58.31 -0.14
N ALA A 53 -17.42 57.64 -1.28
CA ALA A 53 -17.38 58.22 -2.65
C ALA A 53 -16.78 57.22 -3.65
N GLY A 54 -17.35 57.15 -4.87
CA GLY A 54 -16.70 56.48 -6.00
C GLY A 54 -17.62 56.02 -7.13
N ASP A 55 -18.36 56.95 -7.74
CA ASP A 55 -19.08 56.72 -9.01
C ASP A 55 -18.09 56.54 -10.18
N LEU A 56 -18.23 55.45 -10.94
CA LEU A 56 -17.75 55.35 -12.33
C LEU A 56 -18.80 54.61 -13.16
N GLN A 57 -19.66 55.41 -13.80
CA GLN A 57 -20.67 54.99 -14.76
C GLN A 57 -20.00 54.51 -16.06
N TYR A 58 -20.23 53.26 -16.47
CA TYR A 58 -19.96 52.82 -17.84
C TYR A 58 -21.23 52.93 -18.68
N ARG A 59 -21.21 53.83 -19.67
CA ARG A 59 -22.31 54.12 -20.59
C ARG A 59 -22.49 52.97 -21.60
N ALA A 60 -23.60 52.25 -21.53
CA ALA A 60 -24.09 51.44 -22.64
C ALA A 60 -24.72 52.36 -23.70
N ARG A 61 -24.16 52.37 -24.92
CA ARG A 61 -24.75 53.06 -26.07
C ARG A 61 -25.70 52.12 -26.80
N ASP A 62 -26.94 52.56 -26.84
CA ASP A 62 -28.05 52.05 -27.63
C ASP A 62 -27.76 52.26 -29.14
N ARG A 63 -27.79 51.19 -29.94
CA ARG A 63 -27.90 51.26 -31.41
C ARG A 63 -28.93 50.24 -31.87
N ARG A 64 -30.15 50.72 -32.08
CA ARG A 64 -31.18 50.06 -32.90
C ARG A 64 -30.89 50.29 -34.38
N ARG A 65 -30.86 49.23 -35.20
CA ARG A 65 -31.81 48.98 -36.30
C ARG A 65 -31.37 47.86 -37.26
N ARG A 66 -32.36 46.99 -37.55
CA ARG A 66 -32.60 46.18 -38.77
C ARG A 66 -31.54 45.09 -39.04
N GLY A 67 -31.86 43.81 -39.12
CA GLY A 67 -33.06 43.14 -39.62
C GLY A 67 -32.56 42.21 -40.72
N ASP A 68 -32.31 40.94 -40.38
CA ASP A 68 -32.16 39.86 -41.35
C ASP A 68 -32.49 38.52 -40.69
N ASP A 69 -33.42 37.82 -41.33
CA ASP A 69 -34.01 36.56 -40.89
C ASP A 69 -33.08 35.40 -41.31
N GLY A 70 -32.13 35.06 -40.44
CA GLY A 70 -31.25 33.91 -40.61
C GLY A 70 -31.27 33.02 -39.38
N ARG A 71 -32.22 32.08 -39.32
CA ARG A 71 -32.24 31.02 -38.29
C ARG A 71 -30.92 30.24 -38.35
N PRO A 72 -30.16 30.10 -37.26
CA PRO A 72 -29.08 29.12 -37.23
C PRO A 72 -29.73 27.74 -37.18
N THR A 73 -29.54 26.96 -38.24
CA THR A 73 -29.84 25.53 -38.26
C THR A 73 -29.10 24.86 -37.11
N ALA A 74 -29.85 24.13 -36.29
CA ALA A 74 -29.34 23.26 -35.26
C ALA A 74 -28.20 22.40 -35.85
N GLY A 75 -26.97 22.64 -35.39
CA GLY A 75 -25.86 21.74 -35.62
C GLY A 75 -26.26 20.38 -35.05
N ALA A 76 -26.23 19.36 -35.89
CA ALA A 76 -26.56 17.99 -35.53
C ALA A 76 -25.79 17.62 -34.25
N ALA A 77 -26.53 17.38 -33.16
CA ALA A 77 -25.98 16.70 -32.01
C ALA A 77 -25.44 15.36 -32.52
N LEU A 78 -24.14 15.15 -32.37
CA LEU A 78 -23.54 13.85 -32.62
C LEU A 78 -24.34 12.83 -31.80
N PRO A 79 -24.78 11.71 -32.40
CA PRO A 79 -25.52 10.71 -31.64
C PRO A 79 -24.63 10.27 -30.48
N TYR A 80 -25.12 10.50 -29.27
CA TYR A 80 -24.52 9.99 -28.05
C TYR A 80 -24.41 8.48 -28.24
N ARG A 81 -23.20 7.98 -28.48
CA ARG A 81 -22.96 6.54 -28.40
C ARG A 81 -23.30 6.14 -26.97
N GLU A 82 -24.25 5.22 -26.83
CA GLU A 82 -24.45 4.54 -25.55
C GLU A 82 -23.08 4.10 -25.03
N ALA A 83 -22.88 4.27 -23.72
CA ALA A 83 -21.69 3.73 -23.07
C ALA A 83 -21.54 2.27 -23.51
N PRO A 84 -20.32 1.79 -23.79
CA PRO A 84 -20.12 0.37 -24.04
C PRO A 84 -20.82 -0.40 -22.92
N PRO A 85 -21.63 -1.43 -23.24
CA PRO A 85 -22.33 -2.19 -22.22
C PRO A 85 -21.31 -2.65 -21.17
N ALA A 86 -21.68 -2.58 -19.90
CA ALA A 86 -20.91 -3.21 -18.83
C ALA A 86 -20.65 -4.66 -19.26
N ASN A 87 -19.40 -4.93 -19.66
CA ASN A 87 -18.86 -6.19 -20.19
C ASN A 87 -19.92 -7.18 -20.72
N ASP A 88 -19.91 -7.43 -22.03
CA ASP A 88 -20.52 -8.63 -22.65
C ASP A 88 -19.75 -9.94 -22.25
N ARG A 89 -19.06 -9.93 -21.10
CA ARG A 89 -18.37 -11.05 -20.43
C ARG A 89 -19.14 -11.53 -19.20
N GLY A 90 -20.47 -11.53 -19.26
CA GLY A 90 -21.43 -11.56 -18.14
C GLY A 90 -21.36 -12.68 -17.08
N LEU A 91 -20.25 -13.38 -16.89
CA LEU A 91 -20.05 -14.38 -15.83
C LEU A 91 -18.72 -14.26 -15.06
N VAL A 92 -17.67 -13.62 -15.61
CA VAL A 92 -16.34 -13.56 -14.95
C VAL A 92 -16.11 -12.17 -14.37
N LYS A 93 -16.03 -12.09 -13.03
CA LYS A 93 -15.73 -10.85 -12.32
C LYS A 93 -14.28 -10.44 -12.51
N ARG A 94 -14.04 -9.14 -12.68
CA ARG A 94 -12.72 -8.52 -12.70
C ARG A 94 -12.29 -8.09 -11.30
N ILE A 95 -11.06 -8.45 -10.95
CA ILE A 95 -10.46 -8.10 -9.66
C ILE A 95 -9.17 -7.33 -9.87
N LEU A 96 -8.96 -6.27 -9.09
CA LEU A 96 -7.71 -5.51 -9.09
C LEU A 96 -7.05 -5.56 -7.72
N SER A 97 -5.79 -5.98 -7.68
CA SER A 97 -4.97 -6.01 -6.48
C SER A 97 -3.71 -5.18 -6.67
N GLY A 98 -3.53 -4.15 -5.84
CA GLY A 98 -2.32 -3.33 -5.81
C GLY A 98 -1.36 -3.76 -4.69
N ILE A 99 -0.05 -3.80 -4.98
CA ILE A 99 0.98 -4.10 -3.98
C ILE A 99 2.19 -3.17 -4.13
N GLN A 100 2.62 -2.56 -3.02
CA GLN A 100 3.77 -1.67 -3.02
C GLN A 100 5.10 -2.44 -3.14
N PRO A 101 6.04 -1.96 -3.98
CA PRO A 101 7.39 -2.51 -4.10
C PRO A 101 8.24 -2.13 -2.88
N SER A 102 8.02 -2.82 -1.77
CA SER A 102 8.75 -2.59 -0.52
C SER A 102 9.87 -3.62 -0.26
N GLY A 103 10.16 -4.51 -1.23
CA GLY A 103 11.27 -5.47 -1.20
C GLY A 103 11.18 -6.64 -0.21
N GLU A 104 10.21 -6.66 0.71
CA GLU A 104 10.14 -7.64 1.80
C GLU A 104 8.79 -8.37 1.86
N VAL A 105 8.58 -9.32 0.95
CA VAL A 105 7.43 -10.23 1.04
C VAL A 105 7.73 -11.31 2.10
N HIS A 106 6.89 -11.37 3.13
CA HIS A 106 7.04 -12.33 4.22
C HIS A 106 5.87 -13.32 4.29
N LEU A 107 6.00 -14.37 5.11
CA LEU A 107 4.98 -15.41 5.25
C LEU A 107 3.60 -14.85 5.59
N GLY A 108 3.52 -13.84 6.46
CA GLY A 108 2.25 -13.15 6.72
C GLY A 108 1.58 -12.54 5.47
N ASN A 109 2.34 -12.05 4.49
CA ASN A 109 1.76 -11.58 3.21
C ASN A 109 1.38 -12.77 2.33
N TYR A 110 2.27 -13.76 2.22
CA TYR A 110 2.07 -14.94 1.39
C TYR A 110 0.81 -15.71 1.83
N ILE A 111 0.75 -16.10 3.10
CA ILE A 111 -0.36 -16.86 3.68
C ILE A 111 -1.62 -16.00 3.74
N GLY A 112 -1.51 -14.73 4.11
CA GLY A 112 -2.67 -13.86 4.28
C GLY A 112 -3.37 -13.47 2.98
N ALA A 113 -2.63 -13.36 1.87
CA ALA A 113 -3.18 -12.84 0.61
C ALA A 113 -2.63 -13.53 -0.64
N LEU A 114 -1.30 -13.59 -0.80
CA LEU A 114 -0.72 -13.87 -2.12
C LEU A 114 -0.96 -15.31 -2.61
N GLN A 115 -1.05 -16.29 -1.71
CA GLN A 115 -1.41 -17.66 -2.10
C GLN A 115 -2.80 -17.74 -2.75
N HIS A 116 -3.73 -16.89 -2.32
CA HIS A 116 -5.09 -16.84 -2.86
C HIS A 116 -5.12 -16.17 -4.23
N TRP A 117 -4.23 -15.20 -4.47
CA TRP A 117 -4.11 -14.57 -5.79
C TRP A 117 -3.76 -15.60 -6.85
N ALA A 118 -2.78 -16.48 -6.59
CA ALA A 118 -2.41 -17.53 -7.53
C ALA A 118 -3.59 -18.45 -7.90
N ALA A 119 -4.44 -18.79 -6.94
CA ALA A 119 -5.63 -19.63 -7.15
C ALA A 119 -6.79 -18.91 -7.88
N GLN A 120 -6.93 -17.59 -7.69
CA GLN A 120 -8.03 -16.81 -8.28
C GLN A 120 -7.93 -16.62 -9.80
N GLN A 121 -6.74 -16.83 -10.37
CA GLN A 121 -6.49 -16.67 -11.82
C GLN A 121 -7.31 -17.61 -12.71
N ASP A 122 -7.89 -18.68 -12.16
CA ASP A 122 -8.79 -19.58 -12.89
C ASP A 122 -10.25 -19.12 -12.89
N GLU A 123 -10.64 -18.30 -11.91
CA GLU A 123 -12.04 -17.95 -11.65
C GLU A 123 -12.38 -16.51 -12.05
N ARG A 124 -11.36 -15.66 -12.21
CA ARG A 124 -11.51 -14.20 -12.29
C ARG A 124 -10.58 -13.59 -13.32
N ASP A 125 -10.98 -12.44 -13.85
CA ASP A 125 -10.12 -11.59 -14.68
C ASP A 125 -9.23 -10.75 -13.75
N CYS A 126 -8.01 -11.22 -13.49
CA CYS A 126 -7.13 -10.68 -12.46
C CYS A 126 -6.15 -9.64 -12.99
N PHE A 127 -6.13 -8.48 -12.34
CA PHE A 127 -5.14 -7.42 -12.51
C PHE A 127 -4.28 -7.30 -11.24
N TYR A 128 -2.98 -7.55 -11.38
CA TYR A 128 -1.99 -7.40 -10.31
C TYR A 128 -1.06 -6.23 -10.63
N CYS A 129 -1.18 -5.16 -9.85
CA CYS A 129 -0.46 -3.92 -10.10
C CYS A 129 0.63 -3.70 -9.04
N ILE A 130 1.88 -3.59 -9.49
CA ILE A 130 3.00 -3.14 -8.65
C ILE A 130 2.96 -1.61 -8.60
N VAL A 131 2.52 -1.07 -7.46
CA VAL A 131 2.18 0.36 -7.30
C VAL A 131 3.37 1.22 -6.91
N ASP A 132 4.28 1.44 -7.86
CA ASP A 132 5.49 2.25 -7.66
C ASP A 132 5.22 3.76 -7.59
N LEU A 133 4.16 4.28 -8.24
CA LEU A 133 3.74 5.68 -8.06
C LEU A 133 3.24 5.96 -6.63
N HIS A 134 2.61 4.98 -5.99
CA HIS A 134 2.24 5.09 -4.57
C HIS A 134 3.47 5.06 -3.66
N ALA A 135 4.51 4.28 -4.01
CA ALA A 135 5.71 4.14 -3.18
C ALA A 135 6.47 5.47 -3.03
N ILE A 136 6.48 6.32 -4.06
CA ILE A 136 7.18 7.62 -4.05
C ILE A 136 6.45 8.74 -3.28
N THR A 137 5.28 8.46 -2.70
CA THR A 137 4.59 9.41 -1.79
C THR A 137 5.38 9.67 -0.51
N VAL A 138 6.33 8.77 -0.19
CA VAL A 138 7.37 8.95 0.82
C VAL A 138 8.76 8.88 0.15
N PRO A 139 9.83 9.45 0.75
CA PRO A 139 11.16 9.41 0.15
C PRO A 139 11.64 7.98 -0.12
N GLN A 140 12.20 7.76 -1.31
CA GLN A 140 12.75 6.48 -1.75
C GLN A 140 14.18 6.67 -2.24
N ASP A 141 15.04 5.68 -1.99
CA ASP A 141 16.29 5.56 -2.73
C ASP A 141 16.00 5.01 -4.15
N PRO A 142 16.40 5.70 -5.24
CA PRO A 142 16.04 5.29 -6.60
C PRO A 142 16.56 3.91 -7.02
N ALA A 143 17.75 3.52 -6.53
CA ALA A 143 18.31 2.21 -6.84
C ALA A 143 17.53 1.11 -6.11
N THR A 144 17.20 1.35 -4.85
CA THR A 144 16.41 0.46 -4.00
C THR A 144 15.00 0.26 -4.53
N LEU A 145 14.29 1.32 -4.93
CA LEU A 145 12.93 1.21 -5.49
C LEU A 145 12.91 0.38 -6.78
N ARG A 146 13.88 0.60 -7.67
CA ARG A 146 13.99 -0.17 -8.92
C ARG A 146 14.25 -1.65 -8.65
N ALA A 147 15.19 -1.94 -7.74
CA ALA A 147 15.47 -3.31 -7.32
C ALA A 147 14.23 -3.96 -6.67
N ALA A 148 13.57 -3.28 -5.74
CA ALA A 148 12.38 -3.76 -5.05
C ALA A 148 11.19 -4.02 -5.99
N THR A 149 11.06 -3.24 -7.07
CA THR A 149 10.02 -3.46 -8.09
C THR A 149 10.27 -4.75 -8.86
N LEU A 150 11.50 -4.97 -9.33
CA LEU A 150 11.89 -6.21 -10.01
C LEU A 150 11.84 -7.42 -9.07
N ASP A 151 12.27 -7.26 -7.82
CA ASP A 151 12.19 -8.31 -6.81
C ASP A 151 10.76 -8.72 -6.53
N LEU A 152 9.85 -7.75 -6.37
CA LEU A 152 8.45 -8.03 -6.15
C LEU A 152 7.83 -8.73 -7.37
N ALA A 153 8.12 -8.29 -8.59
CA ALA A 153 7.66 -8.96 -9.81
C ALA A 153 8.12 -10.43 -9.87
N ALA A 154 9.41 -10.67 -9.61
CA ALA A 154 9.97 -12.02 -9.60
C ALA A 154 9.32 -12.89 -8.51
N ILE A 155 9.10 -12.34 -7.31
CA ILE A 155 8.41 -13.06 -6.22
C ILE A 155 6.97 -13.40 -6.62
N LEU A 156 6.21 -12.45 -7.17
CA LEU A 156 4.82 -12.64 -7.59
C LEU A 156 4.71 -13.77 -8.63
N ILE A 157 5.62 -13.81 -9.61
CA ILE A 157 5.64 -14.90 -10.59
C ILE A 157 6.05 -16.22 -9.93
N ALA A 158 7.07 -16.21 -9.07
CA ALA A 158 7.57 -17.41 -8.40
C ALA A 158 6.55 -18.08 -7.46
N ILE A 159 5.63 -17.32 -6.87
CA ILE A 159 4.55 -17.86 -6.03
C ILE A 159 3.37 -18.41 -6.85
N GLY A 160 3.38 -18.26 -8.18
CA GLY A 160 2.38 -18.83 -9.08
C GLY A 160 1.47 -17.82 -9.78
N ILE A 161 1.75 -16.51 -9.74
CA ILE A 161 1.07 -15.57 -10.64
C ILE A 161 1.62 -15.79 -12.05
N ASP A 162 0.72 -16.14 -12.95
CA ASP A 162 1.03 -16.45 -14.33
C ASP A 162 0.65 -15.24 -15.21
N PRO A 163 1.63 -14.53 -15.81
CA PRO A 163 1.39 -13.38 -16.68
C PRO A 163 0.61 -13.70 -17.96
N GLU A 164 0.43 -14.98 -18.30
CA GLU A 164 -0.44 -15.37 -19.42
C GLU A 164 -1.90 -15.54 -19.00
N ARG A 165 -2.16 -15.86 -17.74
CA ARG A 165 -3.51 -16.03 -17.18
C ARG A 165 -4.04 -14.76 -16.50
N SER A 166 -3.15 -13.87 -16.08
CA SER A 166 -3.49 -12.61 -15.42
C SER A 166 -2.68 -11.45 -15.96
N THR A 167 -3.10 -10.23 -15.66
CA THR A 167 -2.39 -9.01 -16.06
C THR A 167 -1.51 -8.54 -14.90
N LEU A 168 -0.23 -8.92 -14.90
CA LEU A 168 0.78 -8.46 -13.95
C LEU A 168 1.61 -7.32 -14.56
N PHE A 169 1.58 -6.13 -13.96
CA PHE A 169 2.26 -4.95 -14.53
C PHE A 169 2.76 -3.99 -13.45
N VAL A 170 3.63 -3.05 -13.86
CA VAL A 170 4.10 -1.94 -13.02
C VAL A 170 3.26 -0.70 -13.32
N GLN A 171 2.76 -0.04 -12.26
CA GLN A 171 1.84 1.08 -12.37
C GLN A 171 2.38 2.21 -13.25
N SER A 172 3.64 2.62 -13.07
CA SER A 172 4.26 3.68 -13.86
C SER A 172 4.45 3.36 -15.34
N HIS A 173 4.31 2.10 -15.77
CA HIS A 173 4.39 1.72 -17.18
C HIS A 173 3.09 2.00 -17.96
N VAL A 174 2.00 2.34 -17.26
CA VAL A 174 0.68 2.61 -17.83
C VAL A 174 0.29 4.04 -17.46
N HIS A 175 0.51 4.98 -18.38
CA HIS A 175 0.39 6.42 -18.11
C HIS A 175 -1.04 6.86 -17.77
N GLU A 176 -2.02 6.09 -18.22
CA GLU A 176 -3.44 6.34 -18.04
C GLU A 176 -3.84 6.42 -16.56
N HIS A 177 -3.10 5.74 -15.66
CA HIS A 177 -3.27 5.86 -14.21
C HIS A 177 -3.11 7.31 -13.74
N ALA A 178 -2.04 7.98 -14.17
CA ALA A 178 -1.74 9.35 -13.76
C ALA A 178 -2.69 10.36 -14.42
N GLU A 179 -3.06 10.13 -15.68
CA GLU A 179 -4.03 10.98 -16.39
C GLU A 179 -5.43 10.90 -15.76
N LEU A 180 -5.91 9.68 -15.48
CA LEU A 180 -7.19 9.52 -14.81
C LEU A 180 -7.16 10.10 -13.40
N ALA A 181 -6.07 9.92 -12.64
CA ALA A 181 -5.93 10.51 -11.31
C ALA A 181 -6.06 12.04 -11.33
N TRP A 182 -5.55 12.71 -12.38
CA TRP A 182 -5.73 14.15 -12.55
C TRP A 182 -7.20 14.51 -12.78
N VAL A 183 -7.90 13.80 -13.66
CA VAL A 183 -9.33 14.02 -13.91
C VAL A 183 -10.14 13.79 -12.64
N LEU A 184 -9.92 12.67 -11.94
CA LEU A 184 -10.62 12.36 -10.69
C LEU A 184 -10.28 13.35 -9.56
N GLY A 185 -9.11 13.98 -9.60
CA GLY A 185 -8.74 15.08 -8.70
C GLY A 185 -9.65 16.29 -8.81
N SER A 186 -10.34 16.48 -9.95
CA SER A 186 -11.39 17.51 -10.11
C SER A 186 -12.75 17.11 -9.53
N ILE A 187 -12.90 15.84 -9.12
CA ILE A 187 -14.14 15.24 -8.58
C ILE A 187 -14.03 15.06 -7.07
N ALA A 188 -12.88 14.59 -6.59
CA ALA A 188 -12.56 14.47 -5.19
C ALA A 188 -12.50 15.85 -4.52
N THR A 189 -12.97 15.96 -3.29
CA THR A 189 -12.91 17.22 -2.53
C THR A 189 -11.78 17.22 -1.51
N PHE A 190 -11.23 18.41 -1.26
CA PHE A 190 -10.23 18.62 -0.21
C PHE A 190 -10.70 18.09 1.16
N GLY A 191 -11.98 18.28 1.49
CA GLY A 191 -12.55 17.84 2.77
C GLY A 191 -12.55 16.33 2.95
N GLU A 192 -12.80 15.57 1.88
CA GLU A 192 -12.75 14.10 1.89
C GLU A 192 -11.33 13.61 2.20
N LEU A 193 -10.34 14.13 1.45
CA LEU A 193 -8.94 13.75 1.62
C LEU A 193 -8.40 14.13 3.01
N ARG A 194 -8.74 15.32 3.52
CA ARG A 194 -8.32 15.78 4.86
C ARG A 194 -8.89 14.92 6.00
N ARG A 195 -10.01 14.25 5.79
CA ARG A 195 -10.65 13.40 6.82
C ARG A 195 -10.10 11.98 6.87
N MET A 196 -9.28 11.57 5.90
CA MET A 196 -8.70 10.23 5.85
C MET A 196 -7.87 9.92 7.09
N THR A 197 -8.08 8.73 7.64
CA THR A 197 -7.47 8.30 8.91
C THR A 197 -5.95 8.22 8.77
N GLN A 198 -5.47 7.65 7.67
CA GLN A 198 -4.05 7.52 7.35
C GLN A 198 -3.37 8.90 7.25
N PHE A 199 -4.06 9.88 6.66
CA PHE A 199 -3.55 11.24 6.57
C PHE A 199 -3.48 11.91 7.96
N LYS A 200 -4.52 11.77 8.79
CA LYS A 200 -4.53 12.26 10.17
C LYS A 200 -3.43 11.64 11.03
N ASP A 201 -3.25 10.32 10.92
CA ASP A 201 -2.21 9.60 11.66
C ASP A 201 -0.80 10.05 11.24
N LYS A 202 -0.60 10.34 9.95
CA LYS A 202 0.65 10.92 9.44
C LYS A 202 0.89 12.32 9.99
N LEU A 203 -0.13 13.18 9.99
CA LEU A 203 -0.06 14.54 10.57
C LEU A 203 0.15 14.53 12.09
N ALA A 204 -0.32 13.51 12.80
CA ALA A 204 -0.04 13.37 14.23
C ALA A 204 1.44 13.08 14.51
N LYS A 205 2.13 12.43 13.56
CA LYS A 205 3.53 12.00 13.68
C LYS A 205 4.52 12.98 13.02
N GLN A 206 4.07 13.80 12.08
CA GLN A 206 4.91 14.68 11.28
C GLN A 206 4.27 16.07 11.16
N LYS A 207 5.10 17.11 11.00
CA LYS A 207 4.58 18.47 10.76
C LYS A 207 3.86 18.51 9.42
N GLU A 208 2.72 19.20 9.37
CA GLU A 208 1.92 19.35 8.14
C GLU A 208 2.74 19.81 6.94
N ALA A 209 3.63 20.79 7.14
CA ALA A 209 4.52 21.30 6.10
C ALA A 209 5.52 20.28 5.52
N SER A 210 5.69 19.12 6.16
CA SER A 210 6.58 18.04 5.70
C SER A 210 5.85 16.91 4.98
N VAL A 211 4.52 16.94 4.91
CA VAL A 211 3.74 15.93 4.20
C VAL A 211 3.63 16.31 2.73
N SER A 212 4.01 15.39 1.84
CA SER A 212 3.96 15.63 0.40
C SER A 212 2.52 15.74 -0.10
N VAL A 213 2.29 16.52 -1.15
CA VAL A 213 0.99 16.59 -1.83
C VAL A 213 0.58 15.20 -2.33
N GLY A 214 1.54 14.42 -2.85
CA GLY A 214 1.29 13.03 -3.26
C GLY A 214 0.76 12.16 -2.12
N TYR A 215 1.28 12.29 -0.90
CA TYR A 215 0.74 11.57 0.26
C TYR A 215 -0.68 12.03 0.65
N PHE A 216 -1.05 13.28 0.36
CA PHE A 216 -2.41 13.77 0.57
C PHE A 216 -3.38 13.28 -0.51
N THR A 217 -2.92 13.19 -1.77
CA THR A 217 -3.76 12.90 -2.93
C THR A 217 -3.72 11.46 -3.41
N TYR A 218 -2.87 10.58 -2.86
CA TYR A 218 -2.81 9.17 -3.29
C TYR A 218 -4.15 8.42 -3.22
N PRO A 219 -5.13 8.73 -2.34
CA PRO A 219 -6.43 8.06 -2.41
C PRO A 219 -7.15 8.31 -3.74
N VAL A 220 -6.89 9.43 -4.42
CA VAL A 220 -7.41 9.72 -5.77
C VAL A 220 -6.67 8.90 -6.82
N LEU A 221 -5.35 8.73 -6.68
CA LEU A 221 -4.58 7.83 -7.53
C LEU A 221 -5.05 6.39 -7.37
N GLN A 222 -5.33 5.94 -6.15
CA GLN A 222 -5.92 4.63 -5.88
C GLN A 222 -7.29 4.46 -6.53
N ALA A 223 -8.13 5.49 -6.51
CA ALA A 223 -9.40 5.47 -7.23
C ALA A 223 -9.20 5.33 -8.75
N ALA A 224 -8.22 6.04 -9.32
CA ALA A 224 -7.86 5.89 -10.72
C ALA A 224 -7.37 4.46 -11.04
N ASP A 225 -6.50 3.90 -10.18
CA ASP A 225 -5.99 2.53 -10.34
C ASP A 225 -7.12 1.51 -10.44
N ILE A 226 -8.20 1.69 -9.67
CA ILE A 226 -9.34 0.75 -9.62
C ILE A 226 -10.29 0.98 -10.80
N LEU A 227 -10.71 2.23 -11.01
CA LEU A 227 -11.79 2.57 -11.94
C LEU A 227 -11.36 2.44 -13.40
N ILE A 228 -10.07 2.62 -13.71
CA ILE A 228 -9.58 2.56 -15.09
C ILE A 228 -9.74 1.19 -15.74
N TYR A 229 -9.76 0.13 -14.93
CA TYR A 229 -9.97 -1.24 -15.38
C TYR A 229 -11.42 -1.70 -15.23
N GLN A 230 -12.36 -0.86 -14.80
CA GLN A 230 -13.74 -1.28 -14.50
C GLN A 230 -13.77 -2.48 -13.54
N ALA A 231 -12.98 -2.43 -12.47
CA ALA A 231 -12.89 -3.53 -11.52
C ALA A 231 -14.22 -3.73 -10.77
N ASP A 232 -14.71 -4.97 -10.73
CA ASP A 232 -15.93 -5.33 -10.00
C ASP A 232 -15.64 -5.48 -8.50
N GLU A 233 -14.49 -6.07 -8.16
CA GLU A 233 -14.10 -6.37 -6.79
C GLU A 233 -12.67 -5.91 -6.50
N VAL A 234 -12.44 -5.40 -5.28
CA VAL A 234 -11.10 -5.02 -4.80
C VAL A 234 -10.84 -5.68 -3.44
N PRO A 235 -9.81 -6.54 -3.33
CA PRO A 235 -9.45 -7.15 -2.06
C PRO A 235 -8.71 -6.12 -1.20
N VAL A 236 -9.41 -5.60 -0.18
CA VAL A 236 -8.87 -4.58 0.72
C VAL A 236 -8.85 -5.09 2.16
N GLY A 237 -7.78 -4.78 2.89
CA GLY A 237 -7.78 -4.88 4.34
C GLY A 237 -8.65 -3.81 4.98
N GLU A 238 -8.99 -3.99 6.26
CA GLU A 238 -9.80 -3.00 7.01
C GLU A 238 -9.16 -1.61 6.99
N ASP A 239 -7.83 -1.54 6.96
CA ASP A 239 -7.05 -0.30 6.88
C ASP A 239 -7.19 0.43 5.54
N GLN A 240 -7.67 -0.21 4.48
CA GLN A 240 -7.85 0.40 3.15
C GLN A 240 -9.33 0.62 2.80
N ARG A 241 -10.26 0.22 3.67
CA ARG A 241 -11.71 0.33 3.45
C ARG A 241 -12.13 1.77 3.16
N GLN A 242 -11.59 2.74 3.91
CA GLN A 242 -11.93 4.15 3.72
C GLN A 242 -11.55 4.69 2.33
N HIS A 243 -10.45 4.20 1.74
CA HIS A 243 -10.06 4.60 0.38
C HIS A 243 -10.95 3.96 -0.69
N LEU A 244 -11.42 2.73 -0.46
CA LEU A 244 -12.38 2.09 -1.35
C LEU A 244 -13.73 2.81 -1.32
N GLU A 245 -14.21 3.23 -0.15
CA GLU A 245 -15.44 4.04 -0.07
C GLU A 245 -15.28 5.38 -0.82
N LEU A 246 -14.13 6.06 -0.68
CA LEU A 246 -13.86 7.26 -1.49
C LEU A 246 -13.88 6.96 -2.99
N THR A 247 -13.31 5.82 -3.40
CA THR A 247 -13.32 5.40 -4.81
C THR A 247 -14.75 5.24 -5.33
N ARG A 248 -15.62 4.61 -4.55
CA ARG A 248 -17.05 4.45 -4.87
C ARG A 248 -17.76 5.80 -4.96
N ASP A 249 -17.54 6.69 -3.99
CA ASP A 249 -18.11 8.04 -3.98
C ASP A 249 -17.68 8.87 -5.20
N ILE A 250 -16.40 8.78 -5.58
CA ILE A 250 -15.86 9.44 -6.79
C ILE A 250 -16.53 8.88 -8.05
N ALA A 251 -16.66 7.56 -8.17
CA ALA A 251 -17.29 6.91 -9.32
C ALA A 251 -18.76 7.34 -9.47
N ILE A 252 -19.54 7.28 -8.38
CA ILE A 252 -20.95 7.69 -8.36
C ILE A 252 -21.10 9.17 -8.74
N ARG A 253 -20.23 10.03 -8.19
CA ARG A 253 -20.24 11.47 -8.48
C ARG A 253 -19.89 11.78 -9.92
N PHE A 254 -18.89 11.08 -10.48
CA PHE A 254 -18.54 11.21 -11.90
C PHE A 254 -19.71 10.79 -12.78
N ASN A 255 -20.29 9.61 -12.52
CA ASN A 255 -21.44 9.09 -13.28
C ASN A 255 -22.65 10.03 -13.22
N THR A 256 -22.94 10.60 -12.06
CA THR A 256 -24.04 11.57 -11.89
C THR A 256 -23.81 12.85 -12.70
N ARG A 257 -22.55 13.31 -12.78
CA ARG A 257 -22.19 14.58 -13.42
C ARG A 257 -22.07 14.47 -14.95
N TYR A 258 -21.47 13.39 -15.44
CA TYR A 258 -21.12 13.23 -16.86
C TYR A 258 -21.79 12.02 -17.53
N GLY A 259 -22.73 11.38 -16.85
CA GLY A 259 -23.41 10.15 -17.28
C GLY A 259 -22.63 8.89 -16.93
N GLU A 260 -23.32 7.74 -16.96
CA GLU A 260 -22.74 6.43 -16.61
C GLU A 260 -21.46 6.16 -17.41
N THR A 261 -20.38 5.87 -16.67
CA THR A 261 -18.99 5.71 -17.18
C THR A 261 -18.21 4.65 -16.40
N PHE A 262 -18.34 4.62 -15.07
CA PHE A 262 -17.65 3.67 -14.21
C PHE A 262 -18.59 2.67 -13.55
N GLY A 263 -18.20 1.40 -13.52
CA GLY A 263 -18.68 0.43 -12.54
C GLY A 263 -18.28 0.84 -11.12
N VAL A 264 -19.16 0.59 -10.14
CA VAL A 264 -18.87 0.91 -8.73
C VAL A 264 -18.27 -0.34 -8.07
N PRO A 265 -16.99 -0.31 -7.67
CA PRO A 265 -16.28 -1.50 -7.18
C PRO A 265 -16.77 -1.91 -5.79
N GLU A 266 -16.94 -3.21 -5.56
CA GLU A 266 -17.30 -3.78 -4.26
C GLU A 266 -16.05 -4.27 -3.50
N PRO A 267 -16.04 -4.19 -2.15
CA PRO A 267 -15.00 -4.86 -1.38
C PRO A 267 -15.15 -6.36 -1.54
N SER A 268 -14.05 -7.05 -1.88
CA SER A 268 -13.97 -8.49 -1.67
C SER A 268 -13.20 -8.75 -0.38
N ILE A 269 -13.80 -9.55 0.50
CA ILE A 269 -13.05 -10.09 1.64
C ILE A 269 -12.25 -11.25 1.06
N PRO A 270 -10.90 -11.19 1.03
CA PRO A 270 -10.12 -12.36 0.68
C PRO A 270 -10.59 -13.51 1.56
N LYS A 271 -10.71 -14.74 1.04
CA LYS A 271 -10.86 -15.92 1.91
C LYS A 271 -9.66 -15.89 2.85
N VAL A 272 -9.83 -15.38 4.06
CA VAL A 272 -8.69 -14.92 4.88
C VAL A 272 -7.83 -16.14 5.16
N GLY A 273 -6.62 -16.16 4.60
CA GLY A 273 -5.61 -17.13 5.03
C GLY A 273 -5.25 -16.84 6.49
N ALA A 274 -4.75 -17.84 7.20
CA ALA A 274 -4.55 -17.70 8.63
C ALA A 274 -3.71 -16.47 9.00
N LYS A 275 -4.12 -15.73 10.03
CA LYS A 275 -3.40 -14.55 10.52
C LYS A 275 -2.07 -15.00 11.13
N ILE A 276 -0.97 -14.74 10.43
CA ILE A 276 0.37 -15.08 10.91
C ILE A 276 0.91 -13.97 11.81
N LEU A 277 1.32 -14.37 13.01
CA LEU A 277 1.85 -13.49 14.06
C LEU A 277 3.37 -13.41 13.96
N ASP A 278 3.92 -12.34 14.51
CA ASP A 278 5.36 -12.15 14.61
C ASP A 278 5.99 -13.24 15.51
N LEU A 279 7.10 -13.83 15.07
CA LEU A 279 7.75 -14.94 15.77
C LEU A 279 8.39 -14.52 17.11
N GLN A 280 8.62 -13.24 17.34
CA GLN A 280 9.16 -12.69 18.59
C GLN A 280 8.09 -11.98 19.41
N ASN A 281 7.05 -11.46 18.78
CA ASN A 281 5.90 -10.85 19.45
C ASN A 281 4.58 -11.48 19.00
N PRO A 282 4.13 -12.58 19.63
CA PRO A 282 2.88 -13.26 19.28
C PRO A 282 1.61 -12.42 19.49
N ALA A 283 1.68 -11.22 20.07
CA ALA A 283 0.54 -10.30 20.16
C ALA A 283 0.40 -9.42 18.90
N ALA A 284 1.45 -9.32 18.08
CA ALA A 284 1.49 -8.51 16.87
C ALA A 284 1.40 -9.36 15.60
N LYS A 285 0.80 -8.80 14.54
CA LYS A 285 0.85 -9.40 13.20
C LYS A 285 2.28 -9.30 12.67
N MET A 286 2.73 -10.34 11.96
CA MET A 286 4.00 -10.26 11.23
C MET A 286 3.95 -9.07 10.27
N SER A 287 4.95 -8.20 10.34
CA SER A 287 5.02 -6.95 9.59
C SER A 287 6.39 -6.76 8.95
N LYS A 288 6.40 -6.01 7.84
CA LYS A 288 7.60 -5.52 7.15
C LYS A 288 8.43 -4.60 8.05
N SER A 289 7.78 -3.83 8.92
CA SER A 289 8.42 -2.85 9.80
C SER A 289 8.63 -3.36 11.23
N ALA A 290 8.74 -4.67 11.43
CA ALA A 290 8.93 -5.23 12.77
C ALA A 290 10.25 -4.75 13.38
N ASP A 291 10.26 -4.51 14.70
CA ASP A 291 11.43 -4.04 15.44
C ASP A 291 12.62 -5.02 15.40
N SER A 292 12.36 -6.28 15.01
CA SER A 292 13.38 -7.31 14.86
C SER A 292 13.21 -8.11 13.56
N PRO A 293 14.27 -8.23 12.73
CA PRO A 293 14.29 -9.13 11.58
C PRO A 293 14.06 -10.61 11.94
N ARG A 294 14.16 -10.98 13.23
CA ARG A 294 13.93 -12.34 13.72
C ARG A 294 12.44 -12.69 13.82
N GLY A 295 11.57 -11.70 13.90
CA GLY A 295 10.12 -11.86 13.98
C GLY A 295 9.44 -12.23 12.66
N THR A 296 10.15 -12.01 11.55
CA THR A 296 9.59 -12.09 10.20
C THR A 296 10.39 -13.05 9.34
N VAL A 297 9.72 -14.06 8.75
CA VAL A 297 10.32 -14.96 7.75
C VAL A 297 9.95 -14.46 6.35
N LYS A 298 10.97 -14.11 5.57
CA LYS A 298 10.80 -13.70 4.16
C LYS A 298 10.63 -14.95 3.30
N VAL A 299 9.85 -14.84 2.23
CA VAL A 299 9.69 -15.96 1.28
C VAL A 299 11.01 -16.32 0.58
N THR A 300 11.95 -15.38 0.56
CA THR A 300 13.30 -15.52 0.00
C THR A 300 14.39 -15.78 1.06
N ASP A 301 14.05 -15.98 2.33
CA ASP A 301 15.04 -16.31 3.36
C ASP A 301 15.72 -17.64 3.03
N THR A 302 17.03 -17.72 3.22
CA THR A 302 17.80 -18.96 3.04
C THR A 302 17.39 -20.03 4.06
N PRO A 303 17.66 -21.33 3.80
CA PRO A 303 17.39 -22.39 4.77
C PRO A 303 17.98 -22.14 6.16
N ASP A 304 19.19 -21.58 6.23
CA ASP A 304 19.84 -21.26 7.51
C ASP A 304 19.16 -20.11 8.25
N GLU A 305 18.70 -19.09 7.53
CA GLU A 305 17.93 -17.99 8.11
C GLU A 305 16.59 -18.47 8.66
N ILE A 306 15.87 -19.31 7.90
CA ILE A 306 14.60 -19.93 8.32
C ILE A 306 14.83 -20.73 9.60
N ARG A 307 15.82 -21.64 9.61
CA ARG A 307 16.16 -22.45 10.81
C ARG A 307 16.45 -21.55 12.01
N LYS A 308 17.26 -20.52 11.83
CA LYS A 308 17.63 -19.60 12.91
C LYS A 308 16.42 -18.85 13.46
N LYS A 309 15.56 -18.31 12.60
CA LYS A 309 14.35 -17.57 12.98
C LYS A 309 13.34 -18.45 13.70
N ILE A 310 13.06 -19.65 13.18
CA ILE A 310 12.13 -20.61 13.80
C ILE A 310 12.68 -21.14 15.13
N LYS A 311 13.98 -21.42 15.22
CA LYS A 311 14.62 -21.88 16.46
C LYS A 311 14.43 -20.88 17.62
N VAL A 312 14.58 -19.59 17.34
CA VAL A 312 14.44 -18.53 18.35
C VAL A 312 13.02 -17.98 18.48
N ALA A 313 12.03 -18.54 17.78
CA ALA A 313 10.64 -18.12 17.92
C ALA A 313 10.18 -18.22 19.39
N VAL A 314 9.47 -17.21 19.88
CA VAL A 314 8.93 -17.19 21.24
C VAL A 314 7.88 -18.29 21.38
N THR A 315 7.90 -18.99 22.52
CA THR A 315 6.92 -20.00 22.91
C THR A 315 6.45 -19.71 24.33
N ASP A 316 5.37 -20.37 24.76
CA ASP A 316 4.96 -20.34 26.17
C ASP A 316 5.87 -21.24 27.05
N SER A 317 5.55 -21.36 28.34
CA SER A 317 6.28 -22.17 29.33
C SER A 317 5.77 -23.62 29.47
N GLY A 318 4.78 -24.01 28.67
CA GLY A 318 4.23 -25.38 28.66
C GLY A 318 5.16 -26.40 28.00
N ARG A 319 4.62 -27.58 27.72
CA ARG A 319 5.32 -28.64 26.99
C ARG A 319 4.51 -29.24 25.85
N ASP A 320 3.19 -29.26 25.97
CA ASP A 320 2.33 -29.91 24.99
C ASP A 320 2.19 -29.08 23.72
N VAL A 321 2.31 -29.72 22.56
CA VAL A 321 2.17 -29.08 21.26
C VAL A 321 0.70 -29.13 20.84
N VAL A 322 -0.08 -28.18 21.36
CA VAL A 322 -1.53 -28.09 21.11
C VAL A 322 -1.92 -26.63 20.88
N ALA A 323 -2.65 -26.38 19.81
CA ALA A 323 -3.23 -25.10 19.48
C ALA A 323 -4.33 -24.74 20.48
N SER A 324 -4.28 -23.52 20.98
CA SER A 324 -5.29 -22.95 21.88
C SER A 324 -5.34 -21.44 21.70
N PRO A 325 -6.52 -20.81 21.85
CA PRO A 325 -6.64 -19.35 21.91
C PRO A 325 -5.73 -18.71 22.98
N ASP A 326 -5.51 -19.40 24.10
CA ASP A 326 -4.68 -18.92 25.21
C ASP A 326 -3.16 -19.10 24.95
N ARG A 327 -2.80 -19.73 23.83
CA ARG A 327 -1.43 -20.09 23.47
C ARG A 327 -1.07 -19.58 22.06
N PRO A 328 -1.13 -18.25 21.84
CA PRO A 328 -1.03 -17.66 20.50
C PRO A 328 0.29 -17.99 19.81
N ALA A 329 1.39 -18.12 20.56
CA ALA A 329 2.70 -18.50 20.03
C ALA A 329 2.70 -19.90 19.40
N ILE A 330 2.20 -20.90 20.13
CA ILE A 330 2.16 -22.31 19.68
C ILE A 330 1.14 -22.48 18.56
N THR A 331 -0.04 -21.86 18.70
CA THR A 331 -1.06 -21.83 17.65
C THR A 331 -0.51 -21.22 16.35
N ASN A 332 0.28 -20.14 16.44
CA ASN A 332 0.92 -19.53 15.27
C ASN A 332 1.91 -20.50 14.59
N LEU A 333 2.79 -21.15 15.34
CA LEU A 333 3.75 -22.12 14.76
C LEU A 333 3.04 -23.32 14.12
N LEU A 334 2.02 -23.87 14.78
CA LEU A 334 1.19 -24.96 14.24
C LEU A 334 0.43 -24.55 12.99
N THR A 335 -0.05 -23.32 12.95
CA THR A 335 -0.72 -22.75 11.77
C THR A 335 0.24 -22.64 10.59
N ILE A 336 1.46 -22.13 10.79
CA ILE A 336 2.48 -22.07 9.74
C ILE A 336 2.85 -23.48 9.28
N TYR A 337 2.97 -24.43 10.21
CA TYR A 337 3.31 -25.83 9.89
C TYR A 337 2.19 -26.49 9.07
N SER A 338 0.94 -26.28 9.45
CA SER A 338 -0.24 -26.72 8.71
C SER A 338 -0.23 -26.19 7.28
N VAL A 339 0.05 -24.89 7.08
CA VAL A 339 0.16 -24.30 5.74
C VAL A 339 1.32 -24.88 4.94
N ALA A 340 2.52 -24.98 5.54
CA ALA A 340 3.71 -25.49 4.84
C ALA A 340 3.58 -26.95 4.41
N THR A 341 2.77 -27.75 5.11
CA THR A 341 2.58 -29.18 4.79
C THR A 341 1.25 -29.50 4.11
N GLY A 342 0.32 -28.55 4.04
CA GLY A 342 -1.05 -28.80 3.60
C GLY A 342 -1.86 -29.70 4.54
N ARG A 343 -1.38 -29.95 5.77
CA ARG A 343 -2.02 -30.85 6.74
C ARG A 343 -2.86 -30.06 7.75
N PRO A 344 -4.01 -30.57 8.21
CA PRO A 344 -4.76 -29.97 9.31
C PRO A 344 -3.90 -29.85 10.58
N VAL A 345 -4.10 -28.78 11.36
CA VAL A 345 -3.39 -28.57 12.64
C VAL A 345 -3.50 -29.79 13.55
N ALA A 346 -4.70 -30.39 13.63
CA ALA A 346 -4.96 -31.58 14.45
C ALA A 346 -4.06 -32.79 14.09
N ASP A 347 -3.65 -32.92 12.82
CA ASP A 347 -2.78 -34.02 12.42
C ASP A 347 -1.31 -33.73 12.76
N VAL A 348 -0.90 -32.46 12.68
CA VAL A 348 0.41 -32.01 13.17
C VAL A 348 0.53 -32.19 14.68
N GLU A 349 -0.54 -31.89 15.44
CA GLU A 349 -0.59 -32.11 16.89
C GLU A 349 -0.44 -33.60 17.25
N LYS A 350 -1.16 -34.49 16.55
CA LYS A 350 -1.03 -35.95 16.76
C LYS A 350 0.40 -36.44 16.47
N GLU A 351 1.04 -35.94 15.42
CA GLU A 351 2.43 -36.31 15.07
C GLU A 351 3.44 -35.85 16.14
N LEU A 352 3.15 -34.71 16.77
CA LEU A 352 3.99 -34.11 17.80
C LEU A 352 3.54 -34.47 19.22
N ALA A 353 2.59 -35.40 19.38
CA ALA A 353 2.14 -35.88 20.67
C ALA A 353 3.31 -36.50 21.45
N GLY A 354 3.50 -36.04 22.69
CA GLY A 354 4.63 -36.46 23.54
C GLY A 354 5.99 -35.86 23.17
N LYS A 355 6.08 -35.05 22.12
CA LYS A 355 7.29 -34.29 21.74
C LYS A 355 7.26 -32.87 22.32
N GLY A 356 8.43 -32.22 22.36
CA GLY A 356 8.58 -30.87 22.90
C GLY A 356 8.63 -29.77 21.84
N TYR A 357 8.75 -28.51 22.28
CA TYR A 357 8.86 -27.37 21.36
C TYR A 357 10.11 -27.37 20.49
N ALA A 358 11.16 -28.05 20.91
CA ALA A 358 12.35 -28.23 20.09
C ALA A 358 12.02 -29.04 18.83
N ASP A 359 11.25 -30.12 18.97
CA ASP A 359 10.80 -30.96 17.87
C ASP A 359 9.81 -30.22 16.97
N LEU A 360 8.84 -29.48 17.56
CA LEU A 360 7.93 -28.62 16.81
C LEU A 360 8.70 -27.63 15.93
N LYS A 361 9.68 -26.92 16.50
CA LYS A 361 10.48 -25.91 15.78
C LYS A 361 11.37 -26.53 14.72
N ALA A 362 11.98 -27.69 15.00
CA ALA A 362 12.81 -28.39 14.02
C ALA A 362 11.97 -28.87 12.84
N GLY A 363 10.86 -29.57 13.10
CA GLY A 363 9.95 -30.06 12.06
C GLY A 363 9.32 -28.93 11.24
N LEU A 364 8.89 -27.84 11.90
CA LEU A 364 8.40 -26.65 11.20
C LEU A 364 9.46 -26.04 10.30
N ALA A 365 10.72 -25.92 10.76
CA ALA A 365 11.78 -25.36 9.93
C ALA A 365 12.02 -26.23 8.67
N ASP A 366 12.08 -27.55 8.83
CA ASP A 366 12.25 -28.48 7.70
C ASP A 366 11.07 -28.40 6.72
N ALA A 367 9.84 -28.42 7.21
CA ALA A 367 8.64 -28.31 6.37
C ALA A 367 8.58 -26.98 5.62
N LEU A 368 8.92 -25.89 6.30
CA LEU A 368 8.90 -24.56 5.70
C LEU A 368 10.00 -24.37 4.64
N ILE A 369 11.18 -24.96 4.85
CA ILE A 369 12.25 -24.98 3.84
C ILE A 369 11.79 -25.74 2.60
N ALA A 370 11.26 -26.95 2.77
CA ALA A 370 10.76 -27.76 1.66
C ALA A 370 9.62 -27.04 0.91
N PHE A 371 8.76 -26.34 1.64
CA PHE A 371 7.66 -25.56 1.07
C PHE A 371 8.16 -24.37 0.24
N LEU A 372 9.17 -23.64 0.72
CA LEU A 372 9.68 -22.44 0.05
C LEU A 372 10.70 -22.75 -1.06
N GLU A 373 11.37 -23.90 -1.02
CA GLU A 373 12.37 -24.31 -2.01
C GLU A 373 11.93 -24.13 -3.48
N PRO A 374 10.75 -24.62 -3.93
CA PRO A 374 10.32 -24.41 -5.32
C PRO A 374 10.12 -22.94 -5.68
N ILE A 375 9.59 -22.14 -4.75
CA ILE A 375 9.39 -20.70 -4.92
C ILE A 375 10.75 -20.00 -5.03
N GLN A 376 11.69 -20.34 -4.15
CA GLN A 376 13.03 -19.75 -4.12
C GLN A 376 13.83 -20.11 -5.36
N LYS A 377 13.71 -21.35 -5.84
CA LYS A 377 14.32 -21.77 -7.11
C LYS A 377 13.77 -20.96 -8.27
N ARG A 378 12.45 -20.85 -8.41
CA ARG A 378 11.83 -20.06 -9.49
C ARG A 378 12.18 -18.58 -9.41
N TYR A 379 12.21 -18.01 -8.20
CA TYR A 379 12.67 -16.65 -7.97
C TYR A 379 14.13 -16.45 -8.43
N ALA A 380 15.03 -17.38 -8.07
CA ALA A 380 16.43 -17.31 -8.48
C ALA A 380 16.61 -17.41 -10.01
N GLU A 381 15.85 -18.27 -10.67
CA GLU A 381 15.81 -18.37 -12.14
C GLU A 381 15.43 -17.02 -12.77
N LEU A 382 14.30 -16.42 -12.33
CA LEU A 382 13.83 -15.12 -12.83
C LEU A 382 14.81 -13.97 -12.55
N LYS A 383 15.51 -14.02 -11.41
CA LYS A 383 16.54 -13.04 -11.06
C LYS A 383 17.81 -13.18 -11.87
N SER A 384 18.10 -14.37 -12.38
CA SER A 384 19.26 -14.62 -13.23
C SER A 384 19.08 -14.11 -14.66
N ASP A 385 17.84 -13.89 -15.11
CA ASP A 385 17.50 -13.24 -16.39
C ASP A 385 16.59 -12.01 -16.19
N PRO A 386 17.16 -10.85 -15.85
CA PRO A 386 16.39 -9.60 -15.74
C PRO A 386 15.71 -9.17 -17.06
N GLY A 387 16.22 -9.62 -18.21
CA GLY A 387 15.67 -9.26 -19.52
C GLY A 387 14.34 -9.97 -19.80
N GLU A 388 14.26 -11.25 -19.46
CA GLU A 388 13.00 -12.01 -19.50
C GLU A 388 11.96 -11.36 -18.57
N LEU A 389 12.32 -11.03 -17.34
CA LEU A 389 11.41 -10.41 -16.38
C LEU A 389 10.87 -9.06 -16.88
N GLN A 390 11.73 -8.22 -17.45
CA GLN A 390 11.31 -6.95 -18.06
C GLN A 390 10.38 -7.17 -19.25
N THR A 391 10.64 -8.20 -20.06
CA THR A 391 9.77 -8.56 -21.20
C THR A 391 8.38 -8.99 -20.72
N LEU A 392 8.30 -9.78 -19.65
CA LEU A 392 7.03 -10.18 -19.03
C LEU A 392 6.26 -8.96 -18.51
N LEU A 393 6.94 -8.03 -17.83
CA LEU A 393 6.32 -6.79 -17.34
C LEU A 393 5.88 -5.86 -18.48
N ALA A 394 6.62 -5.80 -19.59
CA ALA A 394 6.24 -5.03 -20.77
C ALA A 394 4.94 -5.59 -21.39
N ARG A 395 4.85 -6.91 -21.56
CA ARG A 395 3.61 -7.56 -22.05
C ARG A 395 2.44 -7.32 -21.11
N GLY A 396 2.67 -7.39 -19.80
CA GLY A 396 1.64 -7.06 -18.80
C GLY A 396 1.18 -5.61 -18.90
N ALA A 397 2.10 -4.67 -19.12
CA ALA A 397 1.77 -3.27 -19.34
C ALA A 397 0.96 -3.07 -20.63
N GLU A 398 1.30 -3.75 -21.74
CA GLU A 398 0.51 -3.72 -22.99
C GLU A 398 -0.93 -4.23 -22.77
N LYS A 399 -1.10 -5.37 -22.07
CA LYS A 399 -2.41 -5.91 -21.71
C LYS A 399 -3.22 -4.93 -20.86
N ALA A 400 -2.58 -4.31 -19.87
CA ALA A 400 -3.20 -3.31 -19.01
C ALA A 400 -3.58 -2.05 -19.79
N GLN A 401 -2.68 -1.53 -20.61
CA GLN A 401 -2.86 -0.32 -21.39
C GLN A 401 -4.03 -0.43 -22.38
N ALA A 402 -4.19 -1.59 -23.01
CA ALA A 402 -5.32 -1.85 -23.91
C ALA A 402 -6.68 -1.59 -23.23
N VAL A 403 -6.85 -2.02 -21.97
CA VAL A 403 -8.09 -1.78 -21.21
C VAL A 403 -8.15 -0.36 -20.67
N ALA A 404 -7.03 0.14 -20.15
CA ALA A 404 -6.98 1.44 -19.50
C ALA A 404 -7.25 2.60 -20.47
N SER A 405 -6.72 2.50 -21.70
CA SER A 405 -6.89 3.50 -22.76
C SER A 405 -8.35 3.63 -23.22
N GLU A 406 -9.10 2.53 -23.30
CA GLU A 406 -10.54 2.55 -23.63
C GLU A 406 -11.35 3.33 -22.58
N THR A 407 -11.11 3.03 -21.29
CA THR A 407 -11.78 3.75 -20.19
C THR A 407 -11.38 5.21 -20.18
N LEU A 408 -10.09 5.53 -20.33
CA LEU A 408 -9.61 6.91 -20.30
C LEU A 408 -10.16 7.72 -21.48
N GLN A 409 -10.25 7.14 -22.67
CA GLN A 409 -10.87 7.79 -23.83
C GLN A 409 -12.32 8.16 -23.52
N THR A 410 -13.10 7.22 -22.98
CA THR A 410 -14.49 7.48 -22.58
C THR A 410 -14.55 8.63 -21.57
N VAL A 411 -13.69 8.62 -20.55
CA VAL A 411 -13.60 9.68 -19.55
C VAL A 411 -13.30 11.03 -20.19
N HIS A 412 -12.32 11.10 -21.10
CA HIS A 412 -11.94 12.32 -21.82
C HIS A 412 -13.09 12.88 -22.66
N GLU A 413 -13.84 12.03 -23.36
CA GLU A 413 -15.03 12.42 -24.11
C GLU A 413 -16.11 13.00 -23.16
N ARG A 414 -16.34 12.33 -22.02
CA ARG A 414 -17.37 12.73 -21.03
C ARG A 414 -17.06 14.05 -20.34
N VAL A 415 -15.79 14.35 -20.07
CA VAL A 415 -15.38 15.65 -19.52
C VAL A 415 -15.22 16.74 -20.58
N GLY A 416 -15.36 16.40 -21.87
CA GLY A 416 -15.35 17.35 -22.98
C GLY A 416 -13.96 17.79 -23.43
N PHE A 417 -12.93 16.95 -23.26
CA PHE A 417 -11.62 17.22 -23.85
C PHE A 417 -11.66 17.08 -25.37
N LEU A 418 -10.91 17.95 -26.06
CA LEU A 418 -10.79 17.88 -27.51
C LEU A 418 -9.95 16.64 -27.89
N PRO A 419 -10.43 15.76 -28.78
CA PRO A 419 -9.68 14.58 -29.21
C PRO A 419 -8.38 14.97 -29.94
N ARG A 420 -7.36 14.11 -29.85
CA ARG A 420 -6.20 14.20 -30.76
C ARG A 420 -6.68 13.79 -32.16
N GLY A 421 -6.47 14.68 -33.13
CA GLY A 421 -6.88 14.48 -34.53
C GLY A 421 -6.03 13.50 -35.30
#